data_AF-A0A8D5AK89-F1
#
_entry.id   AF-A0A8D5AK89-F1
#
_cell.length_a   1.000
_cell.length_b   1.000
_cell.length_c   1.000
_cell.angle_alpha   90.00
_cell.angle_beta   90.00
_cell.angle_gamma   90.00
#
_symmetry.space_group_name_H-M   'P 1'
#
loop_
_entity.id
_entity.type
_entity.pdbx_description
1 polymer ?
#
loop_
_entity_poly.entity_id
_entity_poly.type
_entity_poly.pdbx_seq_one_letter_code
_entity_poly.pdbx_strand_id
1 'polypeptide(L)'
;MLLDVIHVEACNDFSLRLQFENGEWRRFDMTPWLSLKPWSRIQSLGEFRRARVDYGTVVWPGEIDIAPETLYDQSEPLIELSQSDGSARTYHNTGTHKVKNP
;
A
#
# COMPACT_ATOMS: atom_id res chain seq x y z
N MET A 1 11.03 -13.28 -6.62
CA MET A 1 9.89 -13.85 -7.35
C MET A 1 9.03 -12.68 -7.78
N LEU A 2 8.46 -12.71 -8.98
CA LEU A 2 7.43 -11.74 -9.36
C LEU A 2 6.13 -12.24 -8.74
N LEU A 3 5.49 -11.44 -7.88
CA LEU A 3 4.20 -11.77 -7.29
C LEU A 3 3.19 -10.75 -7.78
N ASP A 4 2.19 -11.21 -8.51
CA ASP A 4 1.15 -10.32 -9.01
C ASP A 4 0.28 -9.80 -7.84
N VAL A 5 -0.06 -8.51 -7.91
CA VAL A 5 -1.09 -7.92 -7.07
C VAL A 5 -2.45 -8.34 -7.63
N ILE A 6 -3.27 -8.96 -6.79
CA ILE A 6 -4.62 -9.42 -7.16
C ILE A 6 -5.72 -8.57 -6.53
N HIS A 7 -5.39 -7.78 -5.50
CA HIS A 7 -6.33 -6.84 -4.88
C HIS A 7 -5.60 -5.60 -4.37
N VAL A 8 -6.28 -4.44 -4.46
CA VAL A 8 -5.82 -3.18 -3.87
C VAL A 8 -6.96 -2.43 -3.21
N GLU A 9 -6.70 -1.90 -2.02
CA GLU A 9 -7.56 -0.92 -1.35
C GLU A 9 -6.74 0.33 -1.00
N ALA A 10 -7.19 1.49 -1.46
CA ALA A 10 -6.60 2.78 -1.14
C ALA A 10 -7.18 3.37 0.15
N CYS A 11 -6.34 3.49 1.18
CA CYS A 11 -6.72 4.02 2.49
C CYS A 11 -6.64 5.56 2.54
N ASN A 12 -7.32 6.15 3.53
CA ASN A 12 -7.39 7.61 3.69
C ASN A 12 -6.08 8.26 4.15
N ASP A 13 -5.16 7.46 4.66
CA ASP A 13 -3.82 7.87 5.10
C ASP A 13 -2.77 7.70 3.99
N PHE A 14 -3.22 7.62 2.73
CA PHE A 14 -2.37 7.39 1.57
C PHE A 14 -1.56 6.09 1.62
N SER A 15 -2.04 5.09 2.37
CA SER A 15 -1.51 3.74 2.26
C SER A 15 -2.34 2.88 1.31
N LEU A 16 -1.71 1.84 0.75
CA LEU A 16 -2.38 0.78 -0.01
C LEU A 16 -2.40 -0.48 0.83
N ARG A 17 -3.55 -1.14 0.92
CA ARG A 17 -3.63 -2.55 1.31
C ARG A 17 -3.65 -3.40 0.06
N LEU A 18 -2.69 -4.30 -0.03
CA LEU A 18 -2.41 -5.12 -1.20
C LEU A 18 -2.61 -6.58 -0.84
N GLN A 19 -3.27 -7.32 -1.72
CA GLN A 19 -3.24 -8.78 -1.68
C GLN A 19 -2.41 -9.27 -2.86
N PHE A 20 -1.44 -10.13 -2.58
CA PHE A 20 -0.63 -10.80 -3.59
C PHE A 20 -1.18 -12.20 -3.88
N GLU A 21 -0.86 -12.75 -5.06
CA GLU A 21 -1.32 -14.07 -5.50
C GLU A 21 -0.92 -15.23 -4.58
N ASN A 22 0.12 -15.04 -3.75
CA ASN A 22 0.54 -16.02 -2.74
C ASN A 22 -0.33 -16.00 -1.46
N GLY A 23 -1.34 -15.14 -1.41
CA GLY A 23 -2.26 -15.00 -0.28
C GLY A 23 -1.82 -13.99 0.79
N GLU A 24 -0.63 -13.40 0.67
CA GLU A 24 -0.17 -12.37 1.60
C GLU A 24 -0.94 -11.06 1.44
N TRP A 25 -1.34 -10.50 2.57
CA TRP A 25 -1.79 -9.12 2.66
C TRP A 25 -0.64 -8.25 3.14
N ARG A 26 -0.44 -7.10 2.49
CA ARG A 26 0.64 -6.16 2.81
C ARG A 26 0.15 -4.72 2.77
N ARG A 27 0.83 -3.84 3.52
CA ARG A 27 0.55 -2.41 3.56
C ARG A 27 1.73 -1.61 2.99
N PHE A 28 1.46 -0.78 2.00
CA PHE A 28 2.46 0.09 1.38
C PHE A 28 2.14 1.56 1.71
N ASP A 29 3.09 2.31 2.26
CA ASP A 29 2.93 3.74 2.55
C ASP A 29 3.40 4.61 1.37
N MET A 30 2.48 5.33 0.73
CA MET A 30 2.82 6.23 -0.38
C MET A 30 3.25 7.61 0.08
N THR A 31 3.07 7.97 1.36
CA THR A 31 3.31 9.33 1.87
C THR A 31 4.69 9.89 1.49
N PRO A 32 5.80 9.12 1.56
CA PRO A 32 7.12 9.63 1.16
C PRO A 32 7.26 9.94 -0.34
N TRP A 33 6.37 9.40 -1.17
CA TRP A 33 6.46 9.42 -2.63
C TRP A 33 5.62 10.54 -3.24
N LEU A 34 4.51 10.93 -2.59
CA LEU A 34 3.50 11.84 -3.15
C LEU A 34 4.02 13.23 -3.54
N SER A 35 5.16 13.67 -3.01
CA SER A 35 5.77 14.95 -3.40
C SER A 35 6.65 14.86 -4.66
N LEU A 36 7.01 13.64 -5.07
CA LEU A 36 7.86 13.36 -6.23
C LEU A 36 7.02 13.20 -7.50
N LYS A 37 7.59 13.52 -8.65
CA LYS A 37 6.99 13.14 -9.94
C LYS A 37 7.25 11.65 -10.21
N PRO A 38 6.30 10.89 -10.77
CA PRO A 38 4.97 11.32 -11.24
C PRO A 38 3.87 11.33 -10.15
N TRP A 39 4.15 10.87 -8.94
CA TRP A 39 3.18 10.64 -7.85
C TRP A 39 2.45 11.89 -7.35
N SER A 40 3.00 13.08 -7.55
CA SER A 40 2.32 14.34 -7.23
C SER A 40 0.97 14.51 -7.94
N ARG A 41 0.74 13.79 -9.04
CA ARG A 41 -0.55 13.76 -9.74
C ARG A 41 -1.65 13.03 -8.96
N ILE A 42 -1.28 12.17 -8.02
CA ILE A 42 -2.20 11.40 -7.16
C ILE A 42 -2.14 11.84 -5.69
N GLN A 43 -1.56 13.01 -5.40
CA GLN A 43 -1.44 13.55 -4.04
C GLN A 43 -2.80 13.94 -3.42
N SER A 44 -3.84 14.17 -4.24
CA SER A 44 -5.19 14.37 -3.70
C SER A 44 -5.82 13.02 -3.37
N LEU A 45 -6.56 12.94 -2.26
CA LEU A 45 -7.24 11.71 -1.87
C LEU A 45 -8.23 11.20 -2.93
N GLY A 46 -8.85 12.12 -3.69
CA GLY A 46 -9.75 11.78 -4.79
C GLY A 46 -9.05 11.03 -5.92
N GLU A 47 -7.87 11.51 -6.35
CA GLU A 47 -7.07 10.82 -7.36
C GLU A 47 -6.42 9.55 -6.81
N PHE A 48 -5.91 9.59 -5.58
CA PHE A 48 -5.30 8.42 -4.93
C PHE A 48 -6.25 7.22 -4.86
N ARG A 49 -7.53 7.45 -4.53
CA ARG A 49 -8.55 6.40 -4.45
C ARG A 49 -8.91 5.76 -5.80
N ARG A 50 -8.41 6.29 -6.91
CA ARG A 50 -8.58 5.71 -8.25
C ARG A 50 -7.57 4.59 -8.53
N ALA A 51 -6.76 4.21 -7.53
CA ALA A 51 -5.93 3.02 -7.56
C ALA A 51 -6.77 1.79 -7.94
N ARG A 52 -6.26 0.99 -8.87
CA ARG A 52 -6.86 -0.30 -9.25
C ARG A 52 -5.76 -1.27 -9.63
N VAL A 53 -6.08 -2.56 -9.64
CA VAL A 53 -5.20 -3.58 -10.22
C VAL A 53 -5.39 -3.60 -11.74
N ASP A 54 -4.28 -3.64 -12.48
CA ASP A 54 -4.24 -3.87 -13.92
C ASP A 54 -2.92 -4.57 -14.27
N TYR A 55 -2.92 -5.57 -15.15
CA TYR A 55 -1.73 -6.37 -15.52
C TYR A 55 -0.84 -6.82 -14.33
N GLY A 56 -1.44 -7.27 -13.22
CA GLY A 56 -0.71 -7.76 -12.05
C GLY A 56 -0.08 -6.66 -11.18
N THR A 57 -0.37 -5.39 -11.45
CA THR A 57 0.22 -4.24 -10.76
C THR A 57 -0.81 -3.21 -10.31
N VAL A 58 -0.43 -2.26 -9.46
CA VAL A 58 -1.31 -1.14 -9.07
C VAL A 58 -1.11 0.02 -10.01
N VAL A 59 -2.21 0.50 -10.59
CA VAL A 59 -2.24 1.60 -11.53
C VAL A 59 -3.22 2.70 -11.12
N TRP A 60 -2.93 3.90 -11.56
CA TRP A 60 -3.79 5.07 -11.52
C TRP A 60 -4.03 5.60 -12.95
N PRO A 61 -5.10 6.36 -13.14
CA PRO A 61 -5.32 7.12 -14.37
C PRO A 61 -4.11 7.99 -14.74
N GLY A 62 -3.83 8.09 -16.04
CA GLY A 62 -2.76 8.93 -16.56
C GLY A 62 -1.38 8.28 -16.54
N GLU A 63 -1.32 6.95 -16.74
CA GLU A 63 -0.08 6.19 -16.94
C GLU A 63 0.85 6.25 -15.73
N ILE A 64 0.25 6.08 -14.54
CA ILE A 64 0.97 6.01 -13.27
C ILE A 64 0.78 4.61 -12.74
N ASP A 65 1.85 3.87 -12.55
CA ASP A 65 1.84 2.50 -12.04
C ASP A 65 3.05 2.25 -11.14
N ILE A 66 2.89 1.36 -10.16
CA ILE A 66 4.00 0.91 -9.30
C ILE A 66 4.14 -0.58 -9.49
N ALA A 67 5.24 -1.01 -10.08
CA ALA A 67 5.52 -2.41 -10.36
C ALA A 67 5.39 -3.31 -9.11
N PRO A 68 4.89 -4.55 -9.26
CA PRO A 68 4.55 -5.44 -8.15
C PRO A 68 5.73 -5.75 -7.22
N GLU A 69 6.95 -5.84 -7.76
CA GLU A 69 8.19 -6.03 -7.00
C GLU A 69 8.46 -4.87 -6.04
N THR A 70 8.23 -3.63 -6.49
CA THR A 70 8.41 -2.43 -5.63
C THR A 70 7.36 -2.44 -4.52
N LEU A 71 6.12 -2.78 -4.88
CA LEU A 71 5.03 -2.90 -3.93
C LEU A 71 5.32 -3.99 -2.89
N TYR A 72 5.87 -5.14 -3.29
CA TYR A 72 6.18 -6.23 -2.38
C TYR A 72 7.36 -5.89 -1.44
N ASP A 73 8.47 -5.41 -2.01
CA ASP A 73 9.73 -5.18 -1.29
C ASP A 73 9.65 -4.01 -0.30
N GLN A 74 8.85 -2.98 -0.60
CA GLN A 74 8.73 -1.79 0.25
C GLN A 74 7.45 -1.76 1.09
N SER A 75 6.58 -2.78 0.98
CA SER A 75 5.42 -2.93 1.86
C SER A 75 5.74 -3.77 3.08
N GLU A 76 4.91 -3.65 4.11
CA GLU A 76 5.01 -4.42 5.33
C GLU A 76 3.89 -5.49 5.38
N PRO A 77 4.19 -6.74 5.76
CA PRO A 77 3.16 -7.78 5.91
C PRO A 77 2.10 -7.36 6.93
N LEU A 78 0.82 -7.48 6.55
CA LEU A 78 -0.30 -7.38 7.47
C LEU A 78 -0.47 -8.74 8.15
N ILE A 79 0.14 -8.89 9.33
CA ILE A 79 -0.17 -10.03 10.19
C ILE A 79 -1.55 -9.76 10.78
N GLU A 80 -2.56 -10.43 10.24
CA GLU A 80 -3.87 -10.46 10.88
C GLU A 80 -3.69 -11.25 12.18
N LEU A 81 -3.48 -10.52 13.28
CA LEU A 81 -3.52 -11.12 14.61
C LEU A 81 -4.94 -11.66 14.79
N SER A 82 -5.12 -12.96 14.53
CA SER A 82 -6.34 -13.69 14.85
C SER A 82 -6.49 -13.71 16.37
N GLN A 83 -7.04 -12.63 16.92
CA GLN A 83 -7.51 -12.59 18.30
C GLN A 83 -8.84 -13.34 18.31
N SER A 84 -8.77 -14.61 18.71
CA SER A 84 -9.93 -15.32 19.23
C SER A 84 -10.44 -14.55 20.46
N ASP A 85 -11.65 -14.04 20.31
CA ASP A 85 -12.55 -13.50 21.32
C ASP A 85 -12.59 -11.96 21.51
N GLY A 86 -13.78 -11.41 21.25
CA GLY A 86 -14.29 -10.19 21.87
C GLY A 86 -13.65 -8.85 21.53
N SER A 87 -14.13 -8.21 20.44
CA SER A 87 -14.24 -6.74 20.32
C SER A 87 -12.95 -5.90 20.35
N ALA A 88 -12.39 -5.60 19.17
CA ALA A 88 -12.00 -4.23 18.76
C ALA A 88 -11.43 -4.22 17.34
N ARG A 89 -12.06 -3.44 16.46
CA ARG A 89 -11.43 -2.98 15.21
C ARG A 89 -10.37 -1.95 15.55
N THR A 90 -9.09 -2.33 15.52
CA THR A 90 -8.03 -1.34 15.29
C THR A 90 -6.78 -1.98 14.72
N TYR A 91 -6.57 -1.78 13.41
CA TYR A 91 -5.25 -1.95 12.81
C TYR A 91 -4.35 -0.81 13.29
N HIS A 92 -3.52 -1.08 14.30
CA HIS A 92 -2.38 -0.22 14.64
C HIS A 92 -1.11 -0.91 14.19
N ASN A 93 -0.63 -0.56 13.00
CA ASN A 93 0.78 -0.73 12.70
C ASN A 93 1.48 0.54 13.21
N THR A 94 2.06 0.46 14.41
CA THR A 94 2.96 1.51 14.92
C THR A 94 4.28 1.38 14.17
N GLY A 95 4.35 2.02 13.00
CA GLY A 95 5.62 2.28 12.31
C GLY A 95 6.49 3.15 13.22
N THR A 96 7.34 2.49 14.01
CA THR A 96 8.30 3.16 14.87
C THR A 96 9.33 3.88 14.02
N HIS A 97 9.38 5.20 14.20
CA HIS A 97 10.48 6.10 13.84
C HIS A 97 11.83 5.41 13.68
N LYS A 98 12.39 5.42 12.47
CA LYS A 98 13.85 5.56 12.34
C LYS A 98 14.21 7.03 12.40
N VAL A 99 14.66 7.37 13.59
CA VAL A 99 15.38 8.58 14.02
C VAL A 99 16.29 9.13 12.93
N LYS A 100 16.13 10.43 12.63
CA LYS A 100 17.19 11.26 12.03
C LYS A 100 18.37 11.34 13.00
N ASN A 101 19.60 11.19 12.49
CA ASN A 101 20.74 12.08 12.77
C ASN A 101 22.07 11.48 12.25
N PRO A 102 23.12 12.31 12.08
CA PRO A 102 23.18 13.66 11.52
C PRO A 102 23.84 13.69 10.13
#